data_AF-A0A059B125-F1
#
_entry.id   AF-A0A059B125-F1
#
_cell.length_a   1.000
_cell.length_b   1.000
_cell.length_c   1.000
_cell.angle_alpha   90.00
_cell.angle_beta   90.00
_cell.angle_gamma   90.00
#
_symmetry.space_group_name_H-M   'P 1'
#
loop_
_entity.id
_entity.type
_entity.pdbx_description
1 polymer ?
#
loop_
_entity_poly.entity_id
_entity_poly.type
_entity_poly.pdbx_seq_one_letter_code
_entity_poly.pdbx_strand_id
1 'polypeptide(L)'
;MRDRAATRPDTKHFEEAHQTSSPLMAASSELKGNYDVFLSFRGMDVRNNFLGHLYAALDQKGIYTYIDSEELQKGDCIKPALMKAIEESCIAIIIFSEDYASSPWCLEEVEKIMECKEQRGLTVFPVFYKVDPREVRTPRGSYRKAIKGHERKYGRDSEKVKRWKKALFDTGSLSGWDLKDKVEADLINKIVREISMRLDRKLLHVAKHPVGIHRQVVKLESMLNLESRDDVLMIGLWGQGGVGKTTLAKALYNDIFKGFEASCFLANVCETSKDSKDLVHLQEKLLSKILVGKELTMFSVDGGINLMQHRLCHKRVLLVLDNVNDIKQLNALAGGREWFGKGSIIIITTRDNHLLTVHGIDEDHIYEVKTLVNWEALELFNKHAFVRSKEIVIRRDLVDSALRYANGLPLALEVLGSFLCGRREQEWESALNKLAKKDNEKEIFLDIACFFKGRSIEYIIDVLNTCDFDTTIGVEVLVEKSLITKERKTVQMHDLIQLMGMNIVKQECHDDPGRRSRIWLCEDVCDVLSEEMVSFGGLNTDFTLLL
;
A
#
# COMPACT_ATOMS: atom_id res chain seq x y z
N MET A 1 66.41 47.37 -7.32
CA MET A 1 65.79 46.28 -8.11
C MET A 1 65.03 45.42 -7.11
N ARG A 2 63.82 45.77 -6.64
CA ARG A 2 62.53 45.96 -7.34
C ARG A 2 62.26 44.83 -8.33
N ASP A 3 61.40 43.90 -7.92
CA ASP A 3 60.31 43.48 -8.79
C ASP A 3 58.99 43.50 -8.03
N ARG A 4 58.05 44.19 -8.66
CA ARG A 4 56.65 44.41 -8.32
C ARG A 4 55.84 43.68 -9.39
N ALA A 5 54.82 42.93 -8.99
CA ALA A 5 53.59 42.73 -9.76
C ALA A 5 52.63 41.90 -8.90
N ALA A 6 51.31 42.06 -8.91
CA ALA A 6 50.40 43.15 -9.25
C ALA A 6 49.06 42.70 -8.64
N THR A 7 48.35 43.62 -8.00
CA THR A 7 47.01 43.40 -7.42
C THR A 7 45.92 43.51 -8.49
N ARG A 8 44.82 42.71 -8.32
CA ARG A 8 43.39 42.92 -8.65
C ARG A 8 42.75 41.76 -9.46
N PRO A 9 41.41 41.58 -9.45
CA PRO A 9 40.52 41.30 -8.31
C PRO A 9 39.45 40.21 -8.62
N ASP A 10 38.68 39.82 -7.60
CA ASP A 10 37.29 39.33 -7.60
C ASP A 10 36.76 38.49 -8.79
N THR A 11 36.57 37.19 -8.53
CA THR A 11 35.48 36.43 -9.15
C THR A 11 34.63 35.80 -8.05
N LYS A 12 33.40 36.32 -7.93
CA LYS A 12 32.34 35.83 -7.07
C LYS A 12 32.07 34.34 -7.36
N HIS A 13 32.39 33.48 -6.41
CA HIS A 13 31.73 32.19 -6.33
C HIS A 13 30.32 32.42 -5.80
N PHE A 14 29.33 32.08 -6.62
CA PHE A 14 27.95 31.90 -6.20
C PHE A 14 27.91 30.74 -5.19
N GLU A 15 27.53 31.05 -3.94
CA GLU A 15 27.08 30.06 -2.97
C GLU A 15 25.76 29.45 -3.49
N GLU A 16 25.81 28.22 -3.99
CA GLU A 16 24.63 27.37 -4.08
C GLU A 16 24.35 26.81 -2.67
N ALA A 17 23.23 27.27 -2.11
CA ALA A 17 22.68 26.73 -0.89
C ALA A 17 22.37 25.24 -1.06
N HIS A 18 23.21 24.38 -0.47
CA HIS A 18 22.83 23.00 -0.18
C HIS A 18 21.69 23.01 0.84
N GLN A 19 20.45 22.96 0.35
CA GLN A 19 19.31 22.53 1.14
C GLN A 19 19.54 21.09 1.58
N THR A 20 19.79 20.95 2.87
CA THR A 20 19.94 19.72 3.61
C THR A 20 18.71 18.84 3.42
N SER A 21 18.95 17.64 2.88
CA SER A 21 18.00 16.54 2.83
C SER A 21 17.40 16.28 4.22
N SER A 22 16.08 16.29 4.31
CA SER A 22 15.34 16.05 5.57
C SER A 22 15.57 14.63 6.12
N PRO A 23 15.52 14.39 7.44
CA PRO A 23 15.97 13.14 8.07
C PRO A 23 15.03 11.93 7.91
N LEU A 24 13.91 12.06 7.20
CA LEU A 24 12.82 11.06 7.20
C LEU A 24 13.13 9.77 6.40
N MET A 25 14.15 9.78 5.54
CA MET A 25 14.48 8.62 4.68
C MET A 25 15.27 7.51 5.40
N ALA A 26 15.82 7.77 6.59
CA ALA A 26 16.56 6.77 7.37
C ALA A 26 15.66 5.86 8.23
N ALA A 27 14.39 6.22 8.45
CA ALA A 27 13.51 5.51 9.38
C ALA A 27 12.96 4.17 8.85
N SER A 28 13.11 3.85 7.56
CA SER A 28 12.51 2.64 6.97
C SER A 28 13.37 1.38 7.10
N SER A 29 14.66 1.50 7.44
CA SER A 29 15.58 0.37 7.58
C SER A 29 15.95 0.00 9.02
N GLU A 30 15.56 0.79 10.03
CA GLU A 30 15.97 0.59 11.43
C GLU A 30 14.91 -0.10 12.33
N LEU A 31 13.72 -0.42 11.83
CA LEU A 31 12.65 -1.04 12.63
C LEU A 31 12.65 -2.58 12.63
N LYS A 32 13.81 -3.22 12.45
CA LYS A 32 13.95 -4.64 12.85
C LYS A 32 14.39 -4.67 14.30
N GLY A 33 13.40 -4.63 15.20
CA GLY A 33 13.64 -5.07 16.57
C GLY A 33 14.22 -6.48 16.55
N ASN A 34 15.26 -6.71 17.34
CA ASN A 34 15.90 -8.03 17.42
C ASN A 34 15.00 -9.07 18.09
N TYR A 35 13.97 -8.64 18.84
CA TYR A 35 13.08 -9.51 19.59
C TYR A 35 11.60 -9.17 19.34
N ASP A 36 10.76 -10.19 19.28
CA ASP A 36 9.31 -10.02 19.20
C ASP A 36 8.73 -9.62 20.57
N VAL A 37 9.21 -10.27 21.63
CA VAL A 37 8.69 -10.13 23.00
C VAL A 37 9.83 -9.98 24.01
N PHE A 38 9.71 -9.03 24.92
CA PHE A 38 10.50 -8.91 26.15
C PHE A 38 9.69 -9.38 27.36
N LEU A 39 10.24 -10.28 28.18
CA LEU A 39 9.61 -10.71 29.43
C LEU A 39 10.28 -10.07 30.64
N SER A 40 9.57 -9.19 31.34
CA SER A 40 10.00 -8.68 32.64
C SER A 40 9.34 -9.46 33.77
N PHE A 41 10.14 -9.99 34.69
CA PHE A 41 9.64 -10.87 35.75
C PHE A 41 10.56 -10.88 36.97
N ARG A 42 10.03 -11.41 38.10
CA ARG A 42 10.85 -11.73 39.27
C ARG A 42 11.31 -13.18 39.20
N GLY A 43 12.60 -13.39 38.94
CA GLY A 43 13.15 -14.73 38.73
C GLY A 43 13.00 -15.71 39.89
N MET A 44 12.87 -15.25 41.14
CA MET A 44 12.64 -16.15 42.28
C MET A 44 11.19 -16.67 42.35
N ASP A 45 10.24 -15.95 41.77
CA ASP A 45 8.81 -16.15 42.02
C ASP A 45 8.17 -16.99 40.91
N VAL A 46 8.55 -16.71 39.65
CA VAL A 46 7.82 -17.22 38.48
C VAL A 46 8.63 -18.07 37.50
N ARG A 47 9.94 -18.22 37.72
CA ARG A 47 10.84 -18.75 36.69
C ARG A 47 10.60 -20.22 36.33
N ASN A 48 10.43 -21.08 37.34
CA ASN A 48 10.28 -22.52 37.14
C ASN A 48 8.82 -22.98 37.05
N ASN A 49 7.86 -22.04 36.96
CA ASN A 49 6.44 -22.34 36.85
C ASN A 49 5.83 -21.65 35.62
N PHE A 50 5.02 -20.63 35.83
CA PHE A 50 4.32 -19.85 34.82
C PHE A 50 5.24 -19.29 33.72
N LEU A 51 6.42 -18.72 34.06
CA LEU A 51 7.31 -18.15 33.06
C LEU A 51 7.85 -19.21 32.09
N GLY A 52 8.32 -20.35 32.61
CA GLY A 52 8.85 -21.43 31.78
C GLY A 52 7.80 -21.98 30.81
N HIS A 53 6.56 -22.14 31.27
CA HIS A 53 5.45 -22.57 30.42
C HIS A 53 5.06 -21.51 29.39
N LEU A 54 5.04 -20.22 29.76
CA LEU A 54 4.76 -19.12 28.85
C LEU A 54 5.82 -19.04 27.75
N TYR A 55 7.10 -19.11 28.12
CA TYR A 55 8.21 -19.10 27.17
C TYR A 55 8.14 -20.27 26.20
N ALA A 56 7.97 -21.50 26.70
CA ALA A 56 7.85 -22.68 25.85
C ALA A 56 6.67 -22.57 24.87
N ALA A 57 5.55 -21.98 25.29
CA ALA A 57 4.38 -21.78 24.43
C ALA A 57 4.60 -20.69 23.37
N LEU A 58 5.37 -19.64 23.68
CA LEU A 58 5.79 -18.61 22.71
C LEU A 58 6.78 -19.19 21.69
N ASP A 59 7.78 -19.93 22.15
CA ASP A 59 8.77 -20.59 21.30
C ASP A 59 8.15 -21.63 20.36
N GLN A 60 7.19 -22.43 20.84
CA GLN A 60 6.41 -23.35 19.99
C GLN A 60 5.64 -22.65 18.85
N LYS A 61 5.36 -21.35 18.99
CA LYS A 61 4.75 -20.52 17.95
C LYS A 61 5.76 -19.76 17.09
N GLY A 62 7.06 -19.98 17.31
CA GLY A 62 8.14 -19.30 16.61
C GLY A 62 8.26 -17.81 16.97
N ILE A 63 7.78 -17.42 18.15
CA ILE A 63 7.85 -16.03 18.64
C ILE A 63 9.18 -15.83 19.36
N TYR A 64 10.04 -14.98 18.81
CA TYR A 64 11.38 -14.79 19.34
C TYR A 64 11.37 -13.90 20.59
N THR A 65 11.59 -14.51 21.75
CA THR A 65 11.33 -13.91 23.06
C THR A 65 12.61 -13.77 23.87
N TYR A 66 12.93 -12.55 24.31
CA TYR A 66 14.07 -12.28 25.18
C TYR A 66 13.77 -12.64 26.63
N ILE A 67 14.69 -13.39 27.25
CA ILE A 67 14.70 -13.69 28.70
C ILE A 67 16.10 -13.44 29.24
N ASP A 68 16.18 -12.61 30.29
CA ASP A 68 17.39 -12.14 30.97
C ASP A 68 18.45 -13.20 31.32
N SER A 69 18.10 -14.48 31.33
CA SER A 69 19.03 -15.53 31.75
C SER A 69 19.59 -16.42 30.67
N GLU A 70 19.03 -16.43 29.47
CA GLU A 70 19.43 -17.37 28.41
C GLU A 70 20.26 -16.70 27.31
N GLU A 71 20.05 -15.40 27.05
CA GLU A 71 20.62 -14.72 25.89
C GLU A 71 21.70 -13.67 26.22
N LEU A 72 22.02 -13.44 27.50
CA LEU A 72 23.17 -12.62 27.87
C LEU A 72 24.49 -13.35 27.55
N GLN A 73 25.34 -12.76 26.70
CA GLN A 73 26.68 -13.29 26.49
C GLN A 73 27.50 -13.21 27.78
N LYS A 74 28.19 -14.30 28.11
CA LYS A 74 29.05 -14.37 29.30
C LYS A 74 30.17 -13.34 29.16
N GLY A 75 30.12 -12.29 29.98
CA GLY A 75 31.10 -11.19 29.98
C GLY A 75 30.49 -9.80 29.78
N ASP A 76 29.24 -9.71 29.30
CA ASP A 76 28.56 -8.43 29.07
C ASP A 76 28.11 -7.76 30.38
N CYS A 77 28.11 -6.42 30.35
CA CYS A 77 27.42 -5.65 31.38
C CYS A 77 25.91 -5.88 31.26
N ILE A 78 25.33 -6.53 32.27
CA ILE A 78 23.92 -6.95 32.32
C ILE A 78 22.95 -5.78 32.04
N LYS A 79 23.22 -4.61 32.64
CA LYS A 79 22.30 -3.46 32.57
C LYS A 79 22.18 -2.84 31.16
N PRO A 80 23.27 -2.46 30.47
CA PRO A 80 23.18 -1.95 29.10
C PRO A 80 22.52 -2.93 28.12
N ALA A 81 22.85 -4.21 28.20
CA ALA A 81 22.29 -5.24 27.32
C ALA A 81 20.76 -5.37 27.51
N LEU A 82 20.30 -5.36 28.76
CA LEU A 82 18.88 -5.41 29.11
C LEU A 82 18.09 -4.22 28.59
N MET A 83 18.61 -3.00 28.80
CA MET A 83 17.95 -1.78 28.34
C MET A 83 17.86 -1.73 26.81
N LYS A 84 18.89 -2.24 26.13
CA LYS A 84 18.90 -2.39 24.67
C LYS A 84 17.87 -3.43 24.20
N ALA A 85 17.76 -4.57 24.88
CA ALA A 85 16.76 -5.59 24.54
C ALA A 85 15.31 -5.05 24.66
N ILE A 86 15.02 -4.26 25.71
CA ILE A 86 13.71 -3.58 25.86
C ILE A 86 13.46 -2.63 24.68
N GLU A 87 14.48 -1.86 24.30
CA GLU A 87 14.41 -0.90 23.19
C GLU A 87 14.23 -1.57 21.81
N GLU A 88 14.74 -2.78 21.64
CA GLU A 88 14.70 -3.58 20.42
C GLU A 88 13.53 -4.58 20.38
N SER A 89 12.62 -4.53 21.36
CA SER A 89 11.46 -5.43 21.42
C SER A 89 10.19 -4.80 20.84
N CYS A 90 9.32 -5.61 20.23
CA CYS A 90 8.03 -5.14 19.71
C CYS A 90 6.92 -5.10 20.79
N ILE A 91 6.96 -6.08 21.70
CA ILE A 91 6.00 -6.26 22.80
C ILE A 91 6.78 -6.46 24.10
N ALA A 92 6.31 -5.92 25.21
CA ALA A 92 6.79 -6.23 26.54
C ALA A 92 5.67 -6.81 27.40
N ILE A 93 5.93 -7.96 28.04
CA ILE A 93 5.04 -8.55 29.04
C ILE A 93 5.68 -8.36 30.41
N ILE A 94 4.94 -7.78 31.35
CA ILE A 94 5.39 -7.56 32.72
C ILE A 94 4.62 -8.51 33.63
N ILE A 95 5.31 -9.47 34.24
CA ILE A 95 4.72 -10.47 35.13
C ILE A 95 4.89 -10.01 36.59
N PHE A 96 3.88 -9.29 37.08
CA PHE A 96 3.80 -8.85 38.46
C PHE A 96 3.52 -10.02 39.39
N SER A 97 4.49 -10.33 40.24
CA SER A 97 4.46 -11.34 41.30
C SER A 97 4.59 -10.66 42.68
N GLU A 98 4.43 -11.42 43.76
CA GLU A 98 4.35 -10.89 45.13
C GLU A 98 5.58 -10.04 45.50
N ASP A 99 6.78 -10.49 45.15
CA ASP A 99 8.05 -9.85 45.50
C ASP A 99 8.69 -9.08 44.34
N TYR A 100 7.97 -8.86 43.24
CA TYR A 100 8.48 -8.16 42.06
C TYR A 100 9.07 -6.78 42.41
N ALA A 101 8.31 -5.95 43.17
CA ALA A 101 8.75 -4.61 43.56
C ALA A 101 9.90 -4.58 44.58
N SER A 102 10.29 -5.72 45.16
CA SER A 102 11.45 -5.79 46.05
C SER A 102 12.77 -5.62 45.30
N SER A 103 12.80 -5.96 44.00
CA SER A 103 13.99 -5.91 43.15
C SER A 103 14.15 -4.54 42.50
N PRO A 104 15.25 -3.80 42.74
CA PRO A 104 15.54 -2.57 42.01
C PRO A 104 15.66 -2.78 40.50
N TRP A 105 16.11 -3.96 40.06
CA TRP A 105 16.25 -4.31 38.64
C TRP A 105 14.90 -4.35 37.93
N CYS A 106 13.95 -5.08 38.50
CA CYS A 106 12.59 -5.17 37.97
C CYS A 106 11.91 -3.78 37.92
N LEU A 107 12.16 -2.92 38.90
CA LEU A 107 11.63 -1.55 38.89
C LEU A 107 12.27 -0.66 37.80
N GLU A 108 13.57 -0.83 37.54
CA GLU A 108 14.27 -0.15 36.44
C GLU A 108 13.79 -0.65 35.07
N GLU A 109 13.47 -1.93 34.92
CA GLU A 109 12.87 -2.48 33.70
C GLU A 109 11.49 -1.88 33.41
N VAL A 110 10.58 -1.84 34.40
CA VAL A 110 9.24 -1.24 34.21
C VAL A 110 9.35 0.24 33.87
N GLU A 111 10.26 0.97 34.52
CA GLU A 111 10.55 2.37 34.18
C GLU A 111 10.94 2.50 32.71
N LYS A 112 11.88 1.67 32.23
CA LYS A 112 12.34 1.71 30.83
C LYS A 112 11.26 1.27 29.84
N ILE A 113 10.50 0.22 30.14
CA ILE A 113 9.42 -0.27 29.30
C ILE A 113 8.36 0.83 29.09
N MET A 114 7.99 1.54 30.16
CA MET A 114 7.01 2.61 30.06
C MET A 114 7.55 3.84 29.32
N GLU A 115 8.85 4.14 29.47
CA GLU A 115 9.52 5.14 28.62
C GLU A 115 9.44 4.75 27.13
N CYS A 116 9.78 3.50 26.78
CA CYS A 116 9.73 3.00 25.41
C CYS A 116 8.28 2.94 24.86
N LYS A 117 7.29 2.69 25.71
CA LYS A 117 5.87 2.75 25.34
C LYS A 117 5.49 4.15 24.88
N GLU A 118 5.88 5.18 25.63
CA GLU A 118 5.56 6.58 25.34
C GLU A 118 6.34 7.10 24.12
N GLN A 119 7.64 6.78 24.00
CA GLN A 119 8.51 7.35 22.96
C GLN A 119 8.52 6.56 21.65
N ARG A 120 8.38 5.24 21.70
CA ARG A 120 8.60 4.34 20.55
C ARG A 120 7.37 3.48 20.20
N GLY A 121 6.27 3.62 20.93
CA GLY A 121 5.06 2.86 20.68
C GLY A 121 5.15 1.37 21.06
N LEU A 122 6.06 1.01 21.98
CA LEU A 122 6.16 -0.35 22.52
C LEU A 122 4.82 -0.82 23.08
N THR A 123 4.36 -1.99 22.65
CA THR A 123 3.13 -2.58 23.19
C THR A 123 3.42 -3.23 24.54
N VAL A 124 2.67 -2.88 25.58
CA VAL A 124 2.92 -3.36 26.95
C VAL A 124 1.70 -4.08 27.50
N PHE A 125 1.91 -5.27 28.06
CA PHE A 125 0.88 -6.06 28.72
C PHE A 125 1.28 -6.47 30.14
N PRO A 126 0.51 -6.06 31.17
CA PRO A 126 0.71 -6.58 32.51
C PRO A 126 0.01 -7.93 32.71
N VAL A 127 0.71 -8.85 33.36
CA VAL A 127 0.19 -10.13 33.89
C VAL A 127 0.32 -10.06 35.40
N PHE A 128 -0.81 -10.11 36.10
CA PHE A 128 -0.89 -10.08 37.55
C PHE A 128 -0.95 -11.52 38.08
N TYR A 129 0.23 -12.07 38.37
CA TYR A 129 0.41 -13.44 38.84
C TYR A 129 0.24 -13.52 40.35
N LYS A 130 -0.93 -13.98 40.82
CA LYS A 130 -1.28 -14.10 42.25
C LYS A 130 -1.17 -12.77 43.04
N VAL A 131 -1.30 -11.64 42.35
CA VAL A 131 -1.27 -10.29 42.93
C VAL A 131 -2.47 -9.51 42.42
N ASP A 132 -3.11 -8.71 43.27
CA ASP A 132 -4.20 -7.83 42.84
C ASP A 132 -3.65 -6.64 42.03
N PRO A 133 -4.21 -6.31 40.85
CA PRO A 133 -3.81 -5.12 40.09
C PRO A 133 -3.80 -3.82 40.91
N ARG A 134 -4.70 -3.70 41.91
CA ARG A 134 -4.77 -2.54 42.81
C ARG A 134 -3.57 -2.45 43.74
N GLU A 135 -2.94 -3.57 44.10
CA GLU A 135 -1.73 -3.58 44.91
C GLU A 135 -0.52 -3.06 44.15
N VAL A 136 -0.47 -3.28 42.84
CA VAL A 136 0.57 -2.72 41.95
C VAL A 136 0.30 -1.25 41.68
N ARG A 137 -0.92 -0.92 41.22
CA ARG A 137 -1.32 0.44 40.83
C ARG A 137 -1.19 1.42 42.00
N THR A 138 -1.65 1.01 43.17
CA THR A 138 -1.55 1.81 44.39
C THR A 138 -0.85 0.97 45.44
N PRO A 139 0.49 1.09 45.59
CA PRO A 139 1.29 0.20 46.43
C PRO A 139 0.65 -0.12 47.79
N ARG A 140 0.12 -1.34 47.89
CA ARG A 140 -0.47 -1.97 49.10
C ARG A 140 0.28 -3.27 49.40
N GLY A 141 -0.05 -3.95 50.49
CA GLY A 141 0.51 -5.27 50.79
C GLY A 141 2.05 -5.33 50.73
N SER A 142 2.57 -6.31 49.98
CA SER A 142 4.01 -6.52 49.75
C SER A 142 4.65 -5.35 48.99
N TYR A 143 3.98 -4.81 47.97
CA TYR A 143 4.47 -3.67 47.17
C TYR A 143 4.70 -2.44 48.03
N ARG A 144 3.80 -2.17 49.00
CA ARG A 144 3.98 -1.06 49.95
C ARG A 144 5.21 -1.23 50.83
N LYS A 145 5.45 -2.46 51.30
CA LYS A 145 6.63 -2.78 52.12
C LYS A 145 7.91 -2.60 51.30
N ALA A 146 7.92 -3.10 50.07
CA ALA A 146 9.04 -2.98 49.15
C ALA A 146 9.39 -1.51 48.84
N ILE A 147 8.39 -0.70 48.47
CA ILE A 147 8.59 0.73 48.18
C ILE A 147 9.11 1.49 49.41
N LYS A 148 8.59 1.21 50.62
CA LYS A 148 9.13 1.80 51.85
C LYS A 148 10.59 1.39 52.11
N GLY A 149 10.97 0.16 51.75
CA GLY A 149 12.35 -0.30 51.81
C GLY A 149 13.27 0.52 50.90
N HIS A 150 12.83 0.77 49.65
CA HIS A 150 13.56 1.61 48.71
C HIS A 150 13.64 3.07 49.15
N GLU A 151 12.56 3.64 49.70
CA GLU A 151 12.58 5.00 50.27
C GLU A 151 13.60 5.14 51.41
N ARG A 152 13.72 4.12 52.27
CA ARG A 152 14.73 4.12 53.35
C ARG A 152 16.15 4.05 52.80
N LYS A 153 16.38 3.28 51.73
CA LYS A 153 17.70 3.06 51.15
C LYS A 153 18.18 4.23 50.28
N TYR A 154 17.28 4.82 49.49
CA TYR A 154 17.63 5.83 48.48
C TYR A 154 17.16 7.25 48.85
N GLY A 155 16.38 7.40 49.91
CA GLY A 155 15.75 8.65 50.33
C GLY A 155 14.30 8.75 49.85
N ARG A 156 13.42 9.29 50.71
CA ARG A 156 11.98 9.40 50.43
C ARG A 156 11.67 10.34 49.25
N ASP A 157 12.48 11.39 49.09
CA ASP A 157 12.36 12.37 48.01
C ASP A 157 13.23 12.05 46.79
N SER A 158 13.83 10.86 46.74
CA SER A 158 14.62 10.42 45.61
C SER A 158 13.78 10.40 44.33
N GLU A 159 14.24 11.14 43.32
CA GLU A 159 13.63 11.13 41.99
C GLU A 159 13.50 9.71 41.41
N LYS A 160 14.45 8.83 41.73
CA LYS A 160 14.42 7.43 41.31
C LYS A 160 13.19 6.68 41.83
N VAL A 161 12.91 6.81 43.14
CA VAL A 161 11.76 6.13 43.76
C VAL A 161 10.44 6.74 43.27
N LYS A 162 10.41 8.05 42.98
CA LYS A 162 9.24 8.70 42.37
C LYS A 162 8.96 8.15 40.97
N ARG A 163 9.99 8.00 40.13
CA ARG A 163 9.85 7.42 38.78
C ARG A 163 9.35 5.97 38.83
N TRP A 164 9.88 5.15 39.73
CA TRP A 164 9.37 3.78 39.93
C TRP A 164 7.91 3.74 40.35
N LYS A 165 7.49 4.59 41.29
CA LYS A 165 6.08 4.69 41.69
C LYS A 165 5.18 5.10 40.53
N LYS A 166 5.62 6.06 39.70
CA LYS A 166 4.90 6.49 38.49
C LYS A 166 4.77 5.31 37.52
N ALA A 167 5.87 4.64 37.20
CA ALA A 167 5.87 3.53 36.26
C ALA A 167 4.97 2.36 36.71
N LEU A 168 4.97 2.01 38.00
CA LEU A 168 4.06 1.01 38.57
C LEU A 168 2.60 1.45 38.52
N PHE A 169 2.31 2.73 38.81
CA PHE A 169 0.97 3.28 38.72
C PHE A 169 0.44 3.24 37.28
N ASP A 170 1.24 3.69 36.32
CA ASP A 170 0.89 3.74 34.90
C ASP A 170 0.68 2.32 34.36
N THR A 171 1.61 1.40 34.65
CA THR A 171 1.50 0.00 34.22
C THR A 171 0.34 -0.72 34.88
N GLY A 172 0.12 -0.53 36.19
CA GLY A 172 -1.00 -1.12 36.92
C GLY A 172 -2.36 -0.52 36.53
N SER A 173 -2.37 0.58 35.77
CA SER A 173 -3.58 1.16 35.19
C SER A 173 -3.91 0.61 33.80
N LEU A 174 -3.00 -0.14 33.17
CA LEU A 174 -3.25 -0.80 31.89
C LEU A 174 -4.16 -2.02 32.06
N SER A 175 -4.94 -2.31 31.01
CA SER A 175 -5.68 -3.57 30.94
C SER A 175 -4.71 -4.73 30.76
N GLY A 176 -4.87 -5.78 31.57
CA GLY A 176 -4.02 -6.95 31.57
C GLY A 176 -4.74 -8.18 32.11
N TRP A 177 -3.97 -9.22 32.42
CA TRP A 177 -4.52 -10.50 32.85
C TRP A 177 -4.31 -10.75 34.33
N ASP A 178 -5.39 -11.08 35.05
CA ASP A 178 -5.35 -11.48 36.47
C ASP A 178 -5.54 -13.00 36.61
N LEU A 179 -4.62 -13.63 37.36
CA LEU A 179 -4.57 -15.05 37.71
C LEU A 179 -4.93 -15.32 39.18
N LYS A 180 -5.91 -14.60 39.75
CA LYS A 180 -6.38 -14.91 41.10
C LYS A 180 -6.99 -16.30 41.26
N ASP A 181 -7.73 -16.82 40.26
CA ASP A 181 -8.45 -18.11 40.36
C ASP A 181 -8.57 -18.86 39.01
N LYS A 182 -7.65 -18.64 38.06
CA LYS A 182 -7.72 -19.22 36.70
C LYS A 182 -6.67 -20.31 36.50
N VAL A 183 -6.99 -21.27 35.63
CA VAL A 183 -6.04 -22.29 35.17
C VAL A 183 -4.90 -21.61 34.40
N GLU A 184 -3.66 -21.84 34.82
CA GLU A 184 -2.46 -21.21 34.23
C GLU A 184 -2.35 -21.49 32.72
N ALA A 185 -2.62 -22.73 32.29
CA ALA A 185 -2.57 -23.13 30.89
C ALA A 185 -3.54 -22.34 30.00
N ASP A 186 -4.77 -22.10 30.46
CA ASP A 186 -5.76 -21.32 29.71
C ASP A 186 -5.32 -19.87 29.55
N LEU A 187 -4.68 -19.32 30.60
CA LEU A 187 -4.17 -17.96 30.54
C LEU A 187 -2.99 -17.85 29.56
N ILE A 188 -2.04 -18.78 29.63
CA ILE A 188 -0.89 -18.84 28.71
C ILE A 188 -1.39 -18.93 27.26
N ASN A 189 -2.33 -19.84 26.98
CA ASN A 189 -2.91 -19.97 25.64
C ASN A 189 -3.57 -18.67 25.17
N LYS A 190 -4.24 -17.93 26.05
CA LYS A 190 -4.82 -16.61 25.71
C LYS A 190 -3.75 -15.57 25.43
N ILE A 191 -2.71 -15.49 26.25
CA ILE A 191 -1.58 -14.57 26.08
C ILE A 191 -0.87 -14.83 24.75
N VAL A 192 -0.51 -16.08 24.49
CA VAL A 192 0.18 -16.49 23.25
C VAL A 192 -0.67 -16.16 22.03
N ARG A 193 -1.98 -16.45 22.07
CA ARG A 193 -2.90 -16.10 20.97
C ARG A 193 -2.94 -14.59 20.72
N GLU A 194 -3.09 -13.77 21.75
CA GLU A 194 -3.12 -12.30 21.62
C GLU A 194 -1.80 -11.76 21.06
N ILE A 195 -0.67 -12.31 21.49
CA ILE A 195 0.67 -11.91 21.00
C ILE A 195 0.85 -12.32 19.55
N SER A 196 0.55 -13.57 19.20
CA SER A 196 0.56 -14.03 17.81
C SER A 196 -0.29 -13.11 16.92
N MET A 197 -1.49 -12.74 17.38
CA MET A 197 -2.37 -11.83 16.62
C MET A 197 -1.74 -10.45 16.38
N ARG A 198 -0.94 -9.92 17.31
CA ARG A 198 -0.28 -8.62 17.13
C ARG A 198 0.95 -8.71 16.24
N LEU A 199 1.72 -9.80 16.36
CA LEU A 199 2.91 -10.05 15.55
C LEU A 199 2.56 -10.45 14.11
N ASP A 200 1.46 -11.19 13.90
CA ASP A 200 0.98 -11.63 12.59
C ASP A 200 0.46 -10.48 11.72
N ARG A 201 0.31 -9.28 12.27
CA ARG A 201 0.03 -8.07 11.49
C ARG A 201 1.28 -7.66 10.71
N LYS A 202 1.50 -8.34 9.58
CA LYS A 202 2.65 -8.13 8.71
C LYS A 202 2.48 -6.88 7.87
N LEU A 203 3.57 -6.12 7.76
CA LEU A 203 3.72 -5.10 6.72
C LEU A 203 3.54 -5.77 5.36
N LEU A 204 2.71 -5.16 4.53
CA LEU A 204 2.50 -5.58 3.16
C LEU A 204 3.70 -5.15 2.33
N HIS A 205 4.19 -6.03 1.46
CA HIS A 205 5.17 -5.64 0.46
C HIS A 205 4.51 -4.70 -0.55
N VAL A 206 4.89 -3.41 -0.48
CA VAL A 206 4.32 -2.33 -1.30
C VAL A 206 4.75 -2.49 -2.76
N ALA A 207 6.03 -2.30 -3.04
CA ALA A 207 6.64 -2.43 -4.36
C ALA A 207 8.15 -2.65 -4.21
N LYS A 208 8.79 -3.21 -5.24
CA LYS A 208 10.25 -3.33 -5.29
C LYS A 208 10.93 -1.96 -5.22
N HIS A 209 10.35 -0.97 -5.91
CA HIS A 209 10.82 0.41 -5.97
C HIS A 209 9.65 1.37 -5.74
N PRO A 210 9.33 1.72 -4.48
CA PRO A 210 8.25 2.66 -4.18
C PRO A 210 8.66 4.10 -4.58
N VAL A 211 8.09 4.62 -5.67
CA VAL A 211 8.35 5.97 -6.19
C VAL A 211 7.03 6.73 -6.32
N GLY A 212 7.00 8.02 -5.92
CA GLY A 212 5.82 8.89 -6.05
C GLY A 212 4.62 8.53 -5.16
N ILE A 213 4.80 7.68 -4.15
CA ILE A 213 3.72 7.18 -3.28
C ILE A 213 3.46 8.12 -2.10
N HIS A 214 4.51 8.63 -1.46
CA HIS A 214 4.40 9.34 -0.18
C HIS A 214 3.46 10.56 -0.26
N ARG A 215 3.56 11.36 -1.33
CA ARG A 215 2.69 12.53 -1.53
C ARG A 215 1.21 12.15 -1.60
N GLN A 216 0.91 11.01 -2.21
CA GLN A 216 -0.46 10.52 -2.36
C GLN A 216 -0.99 9.95 -1.04
N VAL A 217 -0.13 9.26 -0.27
CA VAL A 217 -0.49 8.78 1.07
C VAL A 217 -0.82 9.92 2.01
N VAL A 218 0.01 10.97 2.07
CA VAL A 218 -0.27 12.16 2.90
C VAL A 218 -1.61 12.81 2.54
N LYS A 219 -1.95 12.83 1.24
CA LYS A 219 -3.25 13.32 0.78
C LYS A 219 -4.39 12.42 1.26
N LEU A 220 -4.25 11.10 1.17
CA LEU A 220 -5.24 10.16 1.70
C LEU A 220 -5.38 10.25 3.23
N GLU A 221 -4.28 10.40 3.97
CA GLU A 221 -4.30 10.63 5.42
C GLU A 221 -5.06 11.91 5.79
N SER A 222 -4.96 12.96 4.96
CA SER A 222 -5.77 14.17 5.17
C SER A 222 -7.27 13.90 4.99
N MET A 223 -7.66 13.06 4.02
CA MET A 223 -9.04 12.64 3.82
C MET A 223 -9.55 11.81 5.01
N LEU A 224 -8.69 10.95 5.59
CA LEU A 224 -9.02 10.18 6.79
C LEU A 224 -9.32 11.04 8.02
N ASN A 225 -8.83 12.29 8.05
CA ASN A 225 -9.03 13.21 9.16
C ASN A 225 -10.24 14.15 8.99
N LEU A 226 -11.01 14.01 7.89
CA LEU A 226 -12.18 14.86 7.62
C LEU A 226 -13.42 14.48 8.45
N GLU A 227 -13.57 13.20 8.81
CA GLU A 227 -14.71 12.72 9.59
C GLU A 227 -14.41 12.63 11.10
N SER A 228 -15.48 12.55 11.91
CA SER A 228 -15.35 12.34 13.35
C SER A 228 -14.64 11.00 13.63
N ARG A 229 -13.79 10.94 14.66
CA ARG A 229 -13.08 9.68 15.03
C ARG A 229 -14.01 8.51 15.39
N ASP A 230 -15.31 8.77 15.49
CA ASP A 230 -16.34 7.83 15.93
C ASP A 230 -17.20 7.26 14.79
N ASP A 231 -17.01 7.69 13.54
CA ASP A 231 -17.77 7.19 12.38
C ASP A 231 -17.02 6.08 11.63
N VAL A 232 -17.75 5.36 10.77
CA VAL A 232 -17.19 4.34 9.86
C VAL A 232 -16.96 4.99 8.50
N LEU A 233 -15.71 4.98 8.05
CA LEU A 233 -15.30 5.63 6.82
C LEU A 233 -15.04 4.61 5.71
N MET A 234 -15.64 4.85 4.54
CA MET A 234 -15.41 4.09 3.32
C MET A 234 -14.73 4.99 2.28
N ILE A 235 -13.57 4.57 1.78
CA ILE A 235 -12.80 5.31 0.78
C ILE A 235 -12.68 4.49 -0.49
N GLY A 236 -12.97 5.12 -1.63
CA GLY A 236 -12.79 4.55 -2.95
C GLY A 236 -11.53 5.06 -3.64
N LEU A 237 -10.60 4.19 -3.99
CA LEU A 237 -9.46 4.49 -4.85
C LEU A 237 -9.75 3.99 -6.27
N TRP A 238 -9.86 4.90 -7.23
CA TRP A 238 -10.17 4.54 -8.62
C TRP A 238 -9.15 5.08 -9.63
N GLY A 239 -9.21 4.59 -10.86
CA GLY A 239 -8.34 5.00 -11.96
C GLY A 239 -8.01 3.85 -12.91
N GLN A 240 -7.27 4.15 -13.98
CA GLN A 240 -6.93 3.17 -15.01
C GLN A 240 -6.08 1.98 -14.50
N GLY A 241 -6.03 0.91 -15.29
CA GLY A 241 -5.19 -0.26 -15.01
C GLY A 241 -3.71 0.12 -14.92
N GLY A 242 -2.97 -0.47 -13.97
CA GLY A 242 -1.52 -0.24 -13.85
C GLY A 242 -1.08 1.10 -13.24
N VAL A 243 -2.01 1.99 -12.87
CA VAL A 243 -1.70 3.31 -12.28
C VAL A 243 -1.14 3.25 -10.85
N GLY A 244 -1.24 2.10 -10.16
CA GLY A 244 -0.68 1.91 -8.82
C GLY A 244 -1.67 1.96 -7.65
N LYS A 245 -2.98 1.82 -7.88
CA LYS A 245 -4.01 1.80 -6.81
C LYS A 245 -3.70 0.79 -5.70
N THR A 246 -3.42 -0.46 -6.06
CA THR A 246 -3.05 -1.53 -5.13
C THR A 246 -1.81 -1.16 -4.31
N THR A 247 -0.81 -0.57 -4.95
CA THR A 247 0.44 -0.13 -4.31
C THR A 247 0.17 0.98 -3.31
N LEU A 248 -0.66 1.96 -3.67
CA LEU A 248 -1.07 3.06 -2.79
C LEU A 248 -1.87 2.56 -1.58
N ALA A 249 -2.82 1.64 -1.81
CA ALA A 249 -3.61 1.04 -0.74
C ALA A 249 -2.73 0.24 0.26
N LYS A 250 -1.73 -0.50 -0.23
CA LYS A 250 -0.76 -1.20 0.62
C LYS A 250 0.10 -0.24 1.45
N ALA A 251 0.56 0.86 0.84
CA ALA A 251 1.34 1.87 1.54
C ALA A 251 0.52 2.51 2.66
N LEU A 252 -0.69 2.98 2.35
CA LEU A 252 -1.60 3.53 3.35
C LEU A 252 -1.91 2.51 4.46
N TYR A 253 -2.22 1.26 4.09
CA TYR A 253 -2.45 0.18 5.06
C TYR A 253 -1.28 0.06 6.05
N ASN A 254 -0.04 0.02 5.55
CA ASN A 254 1.16 -0.10 6.38
C ASN A 254 1.35 1.05 7.37
N ASP A 255 0.90 2.25 7.01
CA ASP A 255 1.05 3.44 7.86
C ASP A 255 0.02 3.46 8.99
N ILE A 256 -1.20 2.97 8.75
CA ILE A 256 -2.31 3.13 9.71
C ILE A 256 -2.76 1.84 10.44
N PHE A 257 -2.42 0.64 9.96
CA PHE A 257 -3.00 -0.63 10.48
C PHE A 257 -2.79 -0.87 11.98
N LYS A 258 -1.72 -0.33 12.57
CA LYS A 258 -1.43 -0.48 14.00
C LYS A 258 -2.47 0.20 14.89
N GLY A 259 -3.20 1.20 14.38
CA GLY A 259 -4.24 1.92 15.10
C GLY A 259 -5.58 1.17 15.25
N PHE A 260 -5.72 -0.03 14.66
CA PHE A 260 -6.97 -0.78 14.59
C PHE A 260 -6.95 -2.05 15.47
N GLU A 261 -8.11 -2.52 15.90
CA GLU A 261 -8.23 -3.80 16.63
C GLU A 261 -7.99 -5.01 15.73
N ALA A 262 -8.31 -4.88 14.45
CA ALA A 262 -8.06 -5.89 13.44
C ALA A 262 -7.85 -5.21 12.09
N SER A 263 -7.04 -5.84 11.24
CA SER A 263 -6.78 -5.33 9.92
C SER A 263 -6.69 -6.47 8.90
N CYS A 264 -7.22 -6.27 7.71
CA CYS A 264 -7.24 -7.28 6.66
C CYS A 264 -7.06 -6.65 5.29
N PHE A 265 -6.15 -7.20 4.51
CA PHE A 265 -5.99 -6.90 3.08
C PHE A 265 -6.44 -8.11 2.26
N LEU A 266 -7.50 -7.94 1.48
CA LEU A 266 -7.99 -8.91 0.51
C LEU A 266 -7.52 -8.50 -0.88
N ALA A 267 -6.48 -9.19 -1.36
CA ALA A 267 -5.89 -8.97 -2.67
C ALA A 267 -6.76 -9.55 -3.81
N ASN A 268 -6.80 -8.86 -4.95
CA ASN A 268 -7.41 -9.32 -6.20
C ASN A 268 -8.81 -9.95 -6.04
N VAL A 269 -9.74 -9.22 -5.44
CA VAL A 269 -11.12 -9.68 -5.21
C VAL A 269 -11.76 -10.12 -6.52
N CYS A 270 -11.63 -9.35 -7.61
CA CYS A 270 -12.13 -9.72 -8.93
C CYS A 270 -11.69 -11.12 -9.42
N GLU A 271 -10.42 -11.51 -9.19
CA GLU A 271 -9.91 -12.79 -9.67
C GLU A 271 -10.30 -13.97 -8.77
N THR A 272 -10.53 -13.66 -7.49
CA THR A 272 -10.79 -14.62 -6.41
C THR A 272 -12.26 -14.71 -6.01
N SER A 273 -13.17 -14.21 -6.85
CA SER A 273 -14.62 -14.21 -6.61
C SER A 273 -15.43 -14.47 -7.89
N LYS A 274 -15.03 -15.46 -8.69
CA LYS A 274 -15.71 -15.76 -9.97
C LYS A 274 -17.08 -16.38 -9.75
N ASP A 275 -17.19 -17.23 -8.73
CA ASP A 275 -18.43 -17.91 -8.35
C ASP A 275 -18.80 -17.66 -6.87
N SER A 276 -20.01 -18.05 -6.48
CA SER A 276 -20.51 -17.88 -5.11
C SER A 276 -19.68 -18.63 -4.05
N LYS A 277 -19.08 -19.77 -4.41
CA LYS A 277 -18.17 -20.51 -3.53
C LYS A 277 -16.90 -19.72 -3.21
N ASP A 278 -16.40 -18.97 -4.19
CA ASP A 278 -15.20 -18.16 -4.04
C ASP A 278 -15.47 -16.97 -3.09
N LEU A 279 -16.66 -16.37 -3.18
CA LEU A 279 -17.10 -15.33 -2.24
C LEU A 279 -17.21 -15.83 -0.80
N VAL A 280 -17.75 -17.04 -0.58
CA VAL A 280 -17.77 -17.67 0.75
C VAL A 280 -16.34 -17.82 1.28
N HIS A 281 -15.42 -18.29 0.44
CA HIS A 281 -14.02 -18.43 0.82
C HIS A 281 -13.36 -17.08 1.18
N LEU A 282 -13.69 -15.99 0.47
CA LEU A 282 -13.21 -14.65 0.82
C LEU A 282 -13.79 -14.15 2.15
N GLN A 283 -15.06 -14.40 2.43
CA GLN A 283 -15.68 -14.08 3.72
C GLN A 283 -15.03 -14.87 4.87
N GLU A 284 -14.77 -16.17 4.68
CA GLU A 284 -14.04 -17.01 5.64
C GLU A 284 -12.61 -16.49 5.88
N LYS A 285 -11.91 -16.11 4.81
CA LYS A 285 -10.55 -15.55 4.88
C LYS A 285 -10.53 -14.20 5.62
N LEU A 286 -11.54 -13.35 5.40
CA LEU A 286 -11.70 -12.08 6.10
C LEU A 286 -11.94 -12.31 7.58
N LEU A 287 -12.92 -13.17 7.91
CA LEU A 287 -13.31 -13.45 9.27
C LEU A 287 -12.22 -14.19 10.05
N SER A 288 -11.49 -15.13 9.45
CA SER A 288 -10.38 -15.81 10.11
C SER A 288 -9.24 -14.87 10.47
N LYS A 289 -8.97 -13.86 9.63
CA LYS A 289 -7.97 -12.81 9.91
C LYS A 289 -8.43 -11.81 10.97
N ILE A 290 -9.72 -11.48 11.01
CA ILE A 290 -10.26 -10.46 11.94
C ILE A 290 -10.67 -11.08 13.29
N LEU A 291 -11.19 -12.31 13.28
CA LEU A 291 -11.74 -13.05 14.42
C LEU A 291 -10.89 -14.30 14.72
N VAL A 292 -9.59 -14.11 14.87
CA VAL A 292 -8.60 -15.19 15.08
C VAL A 292 -8.99 -16.10 16.26
N GLY A 293 -8.85 -17.41 16.08
CA GLY A 293 -9.07 -18.42 17.11
C GLY A 293 -10.50 -18.96 17.22
N LYS A 294 -11.37 -18.64 16.27
CA LYS A 294 -12.68 -19.28 16.10
C LYS A 294 -12.69 -20.01 14.76
N GLU A 295 -12.93 -21.33 14.80
CA GLU A 295 -13.32 -22.05 13.59
C GLU A 295 -14.71 -21.57 13.19
N LEU A 296 -14.78 -20.95 12.01
CA LEU A 296 -16.02 -20.47 11.42
C LEU A 296 -16.20 -21.28 10.15
N THR A 297 -17.19 -22.16 10.14
CA THR A 297 -17.61 -22.89 8.94
C THR A 297 -18.78 -22.14 8.32
N MET A 298 -18.63 -21.75 7.05
CA MET A 298 -19.63 -20.98 6.35
C MET A 298 -20.20 -21.80 5.19
N PHE A 299 -21.53 -21.88 5.13
CA PHE A 299 -22.22 -22.72 4.14
C PHE A 299 -22.83 -21.91 2.99
N SER A 300 -22.88 -20.58 3.10
CA SER A 300 -23.48 -19.68 2.12
C SER A 300 -22.99 -18.23 2.28
N VAL A 301 -23.11 -17.45 1.20
CA VAL A 301 -22.73 -16.03 1.17
C VAL A 301 -23.59 -15.22 2.16
N ASP A 302 -24.90 -15.46 2.20
CA ASP A 302 -25.82 -14.77 3.11
C ASP A 302 -25.54 -15.09 4.58
N GLY A 303 -25.17 -16.35 4.87
CA GLY A 303 -24.69 -16.74 6.18
C GLY A 303 -23.44 -15.96 6.59
N GLY A 304 -22.54 -15.71 5.64
CA GLY A 304 -21.37 -14.88 5.83
C GLY A 304 -21.65 -13.43 6.10
N ILE A 305 -22.57 -12.83 5.33
CA ILE A 305 -23.02 -11.47 5.51
C ILE A 305 -23.54 -11.27 6.95
N ASN A 306 -24.47 -12.12 7.38
CA ASN A 306 -25.06 -12.04 8.72
C ASN A 306 -24.01 -12.19 9.83
N LEU A 307 -23.05 -13.11 9.65
CA LEU A 307 -21.99 -13.33 10.61
C LEU A 307 -21.03 -12.14 10.70
N MET A 308 -20.65 -11.55 9.56
CA MET A 308 -19.81 -10.37 9.51
C MET A 308 -20.50 -9.17 10.18
N GLN A 309 -21.76 -8.87 9.82
CA GLN A 309 -22.55 -7.82 10.46
C GLN A 309 -22.58 -7.97 11.98
N HIS A 310 -22.89 -9.16 12.48
CA HIS A 310 -23.01 -9.42 13.92
C HIS A 310 -21.66 -9.35 14.66
N ARG A 311 -20.54 -9.63 14.00
CA ARG A 311 -19.23 -9.72 14.65
C ARG A 311 -18.35 -8.48 14.48
N LEU A 312 -18.50 -7.78 13.36
CA LEU A 312 -17.66 -6.64 13.01
C LEU A 312 -18.25 -5.32 13.53
N CYS A 313 -19.55 -5.25 13.84
CA CYS A 313 -20.24 -4.03 14.30
C CYS A 313 -19.75 -3.49 15.66
N HIS A 314 -18.97 -4.27 16.39
CA HIS A 314 -18.37 -3.89 17.67
C HIS A 314 -16.84 -3.82 17.63
N LYS A 315 -16.25 -3.85 16.42
CA LYS A 315 -14.80 -3.87 16.26
C LYS A 315 -14.35 -2.72 15.37
N ARG A 316 -13.27 -2.07 15.80
CA ARG A 316 -12.57 -1.09 14.99
C ARG A 316 -11.64 -1.78 13.99
N VAL A 317 -12.05 -1.86 12.73
CA VAL A 317 -11.40 -2.65 11.67
C VAL A 317 -10.80 -1.75 10.58
N LEU A 318 -9.61 -2.12 10.09
CA LEU A 318 -9.09 -1.63 8.82
C LEU A 318 -9.22 -2.72 7.74
N LEU A 319 -10.06 -2.50 6.75
CA LEU A 319 -10.29 -3.45 5.66
C LEU A 319 -9.85 -2.85 4.33
N VAL A 320 -9.10 -3.59 3.52
CA VAL A 320 -8.78 -3.23 2.14
C VAL A 320 -9.32 -4.29 1.18
N LEU A 321 -10.20 -3.87 0.27
CA LEU A 321 -10.75 -4.68 -0.81
C LEU A 321 -10.08 -4.26 -2.13
N ASP A 322 -9.12 -5.05 -2.59
CA ASP A 322 -8.31 -4.71 -3.75
C ASP A 322 -8.86 -5.29 -5.05
N ASN A 323 -8.96 -4.45 -6.08
CA ASN A 323 -9.38 -4.77 -7.44
C ASN A 323 -10.81 -5.36 -7.50
N VAL A 324 -11.78 -4.58 -7.03
CA VAL A 324 -13.21 -4.90 -7.09
C VAL A 324 -13.80 -4.44 -8.42
N ASN A 325 -14.64 -5.27 -9.04
CA ASN A 325 -15.27 -4.96 -10.34
C ASN A 325 -16.77 -5.31 -10.44
N ASP A 326 -17.38 -5.86 -9.39
CA ASP A 326 -18.82 -6.14 -9.34
C ASP A 326 -19.41 -5.68 -8.00
N ILE A 327 -20.58 -5.05 -8.04
CA ILE A 327 -21.32 -4.62 -6.84
C ILE A 327 -21.67 -5.81 -5.93
N LYS A 328 -21.86 -7.02 -6.49
CA LYS A 328 -22.08 -8.23 -5.70
C LYS A 328 -20.92 -8.56 -4.78
N GLN A 329 -19.68 -8.27 -5.19
CA GLN A 329 -18.49 -8.46 -4.36
C GLN A 329 -18.51 -7.50 -3.16
N LEU A 330 -18.85 -6.22 -3.39
CA LEU A 330 -19.00 -5.24 -2.30
C LEU A 330 -20.12 -5.63 -1.36
N ASN A 331 -21.29 -5.95 -1.88
CA ASN A 331 -22.45 -6.35 -1.07
C ASN A 331 -22.18 -7.61 -0.24
N ALA A 332 -21.30 -8.50 -0.70
CA ALA A 332 -20.91 -9.70 0.04
C ALA A 332 -19.82 -9.46 1.09
N LEU A 333 -18.91 -8.49 0.88
CA LEU A 333 -17.70 -8.29 1.71
C LEU A 333 -17.77 -7.08 2.64
N ALA A 334 -18.44 -6.01 2.21
CA ALA A 334 -18.58 -4.74 2.92
C ALA A 334 -19.87 -4.04 2.48
N GLY A 335 -21.04 -4.65 2.74
CA GLY A 335 -22.32 -4.17 2.19
C GLY A 335 -22.81 -2.82 2.70
N GLY A 336 -22.33 -2.37 3.86
CA GLY A 336 -22.70 -1.08 4.44
C GLY A 336 -21.82 -0.68 5.61
N ARG A 337 -21.89 0.60 5.99
CA ARG A 337 -21.10 1.18 7.10
C ARG A 337 -21.50 0.57 8.46
N GLU A 338 -22.76 0.19 8.62
CA GLU A 338 -23.34 -0.41 9.83
C GLU A 338 -22.77 -1.80 10.17
N TRP A 339 -22.03 -2.43 9.26
CA TRP A 339 -21.39 -3.72 9.50
C TRP A 339 -20.19 -3.59 10.44
N PHE A 340 -19.63 -2.40 10.57
CA PHE A 340 -18.36 -2.18 11.25
C PHE A 340 -18.54 -1.31 12.50
N GLY A 341 -17.66 -1.52 13.48
CA GLY A 341 -17.64 -0.71 14.69
C GLY A 341 -17.09 0.68 14.44
N LYS A 342 -17.42 1.61 15.34
CA LYS A 342 -16.97 3.01 15.30
C LYS A 342 -15.46 3.16 15.07
N GLY A 343 -15.08 4.12 14.23
CA GLY A 343 -13.70 4.41 13.87
C GLY A 343 -13.05 3.40 12.92
N SER A 344 -13.85 2.54 12.27
CA SER A 344 -13.37 1.61 11.24
C SER A 344 -13.14 2.31 9.90
N ILE A 345 -12.18 1.81 9.13
CA ILE A 345 -11.85 2.32 7.79
C ILE A 345 -11.89 1.16 6.79
N ILE A 346 -12.60 1.37 5.70
CA ILE A 346 -12.72 0.42 4.60
C ILE A 346 -12.21 1.11 3.33
N ILE A 347 -11.18 0.55 2.70
CA ILE A 347 -10.56 1.07 1.48
C ILE A 347 -10.89 0.11 0.34
N ILE A 348 -11.48 0.63 -0.73
CA ILE A 348 -11.85 -0.15 -1.92
C ILE A 348 -11.00 0.33 -3.08
N THR A 349 -10.34 -0.57 -3.80
CA THR A 349 -9.66 -0.22 -5.05
C THR A 349 -10.45 -0.77 -6.25
N THR A 350 -10.69 0.07 -7.25
CA THR A 350 -11.44 -0.33 -8.46
C THR A 350 -10.97 0.43 -9.69
N ARG A 351 -11.37 -0.04 -10.88
CA ARG A 351 -11.20 0.70 -12.14
C ARG A 351 -12.46 1.50 -12.49
N ASP A 352 -13.58 1.20 -11.86
CA ASP A 352 -14.89 1.76 -12.18
C ASP A 352 -15.35 2.72 -11.08
N ASN A 353 -15.38 4.02 -11.38
CA ASN A 353 -15.86 5.02 -10.45
C ASN A 353 -17.37 4.88 -10.16
N HIS A 354 -18.14 4.43 -11.16
CA HIS A 354 -19.58 4.27 -11.02
C HIS A 354 -19.93 3.22 -9.96
N LEU A 355 -19.13 2.15 -9.87
CA LEU A 355 -19.26 1.11 -8.84
C LEU A 355 -19.16 1.67 -7.41
N LEU A 356 -18.29 2.66 -7.17
CA LEU A 356 -18.16 3.34 -5.87
C LEU A 356 -19.38 4.22 -5.57
N THR A 357 -19.85 4.93 -6.59
CA THR A 357 -21.01 5.83 -6.48
C THR A 357 -22.29 5.04 -6.19
N VAL A 358 -22.51 3.94 -6.92
CA VAL A 358 -23.67 3.03 -6.71
C VAL A 358 -23.64 2.38 -5.33
N HIS A 359 -22.45 2.13 -4.78
CA HIS A 359 -22.31 1.60 -3.43
C HIS A 359 -22.58 2.65 -2.33
N GLY A 360 -22.73 3.93 -2.69
CA GLY A 360 -23.05 5.01 -1.74
C GLY A 360 -21.84 5.59 -1.02
N ILE A 361 -20.66 5.58 -1.66
CA ILE A 361 -19.47 6.29 -1.16
C ILE A 361 -19.59 7.77 -1.57
N ASP A 362 -19.42 8.67 -0.62
CA ASP A 362 -19.47 10.12 -0.87
C ASP A 362 -18.35 10.56 -1.80
N GLU A 363 -18.61 11.56 -2.66
CA GLU A 363 -17.63 12.07 -3.61
C GLU A 363 -16.35 12.59 -2.93
N ASP A 364 -16.47 13.18 -1.73
CA ASP A 364 -15.35 13.65 -0.91
C ASP A 364 -14.43 12.52 -0.41
N HIS A 365 -14.89 11.27 -0.49
CA HIS A 365 -14.17 10.06 -0.09
C HIS A 365 -13.72 9.20 -1.29
N ILE A 366 -13.86 9.73 -2.51
CA ILE A 366 -13.39 9.10 -3.75
C ILE A 366 -12.10 9.78 -4.20
N TYR A 367 -11.04 8.99 -4.33
CA TYR A 367 -9.73 9.45 -4.77
C TYR A 367 -9.33 8.83 -6.12
N GLU A 368 -9.18 9.67 -7.13
CA GLU A 368 -8.63 9.27 -8.42
C GLU A 368 -7.09 9.20 -8.34
N VAL A 369 -6.56 7.99 -8.49
CA VAL A 369 -5.11 7.75 -8.51
C VAL A 369 -4.54 8.21 -9.84
N LYS A 370 -3.66 9.21 -9.79
CA LYS A 370 -3.02 9.83 -10.95
C LYS A 370 -1.74 9.10 -11.34
N THR A 371 -1.35 9.25 -12.60
CA THR A 371 -0.05 8.79 -13.11
C THR A 371 1.11 9.53 -12.46
N LEU A 372 2.30 8.94 -12.56
CA LEU A 372 3.53 9.55 -12.05
C LEU A 372 3.89 10.79 -12.85
N VAL A 373 4.40 11.82 -12.18
CA VAL A 373 4.97 12.97 -12.87
C VAL A 373 6.30 12.60 -13.54
N ASN A 374 6.74 13.37 -14.54
CA ASN A 374 7.87 13.01 -15.40
C ASN A 374 9.15 12.59 -14.65
N TRP A 375 9.50 13.28 -13.57
CA TRP A 375 10.70 12.94 -12.80
C TRP A 375 10.55 11.65 -11.98
N GLU A 376 9.35 11.38 -11.43
CA GLU A 376 9.03 10.13 -10.73
C GLU A 376 9.00 8.96 -11.72
N ALA A 377 8.45 9.18 -12.91
CA ALA A 377 8.42 8.20 -13.98
C ALA A 377 9.84 7.84 -14.45
N LEU A 378 10.70 8.84 -14.66
CA LEU A 378 12.12 8.66 -14.98
C LEU A 378 12.85 7.88 -13.87
N GLU A 379 12.63 8.25 -12.61
CA GLU A 379 13.24 7.56 -11.47
C GLU A 379 12.83 6.08 -11.42
N LEU A 380 11.53 5.80 -11.53
CA LEU A 380 11.01 4.42 -11.51
C LEU A 380 11.57 3.62 -12.69
N PHE A 381 11.50 4.15 -13.91
CA PHE A 381 12.04 3.51 -15.09
C PHE A 381 13.52 3.18 -14.92
N ASN A 382 14.33 4.13 -14.44
CA ASN A 382 15.76 3.93 -14.25
C ASN A 382 16.08 2.82 -13.25
N LYS A 383 15.31 2.73 -12.15
CA LYS A 383 15.46 1.65 -11.16
C LYS A 383 15.20 0.26 -11.74
N HIS A 384 14.37 0.15 -12.77
CA HIS A 384 14.09 -1.11 -13.46
C HIS A 384 14.99 -1.38 -14.68
N ALA A 385 15.38 -0.35 -15.42
CA ALA A 385 16.19 -0.47 -16.63
C ALA A 385 17.70 -0.60 -16.36
N PHE A 386 18.20 0.01 -15.29
CA PHE A 386 19.64 0.14 -15.04
C PHE A 386 20.12 -0.61 -13.78
N VAL A 387 19.44 -1.69 -13.39
CA VAL A 387 19.68 -2.46 -12.15
C VAL A 387 21.15 -2.90 -11.97
N ARG A 388 21.88 -3.15 -13.07
CA ARG A 388 23.25 -3.72 -13.06
C ARG A 388 24.27 -2.94 -13.90
N SER A 389 23.89 -1.82 -14.51
CA SER A 389 24.69 -1.16 -15.54
C SER A 389 25.48 0.02 -14.97
N LYS A 390 26.74 -0.19 -14.62
CA LYS A 390 27.70 0.92 -14.39
C LYS A 390 28.29 1.47 -15.70
N GLU A 391 28.12 0.76 -16.83
CA GLU A 391 28.86 1.04 -18.08
C GLU A 391 27.99 1.21 -19.34
N ILE A 392 26.68 0.90 -19.29
CA ILE A 392 25.82 1.05 -20.48
C ILE A 392 25.34 2.49 -20.58
N VAL A 393 25.95 3.25 -21.49
CA VAL A 393 25.48 4.58 -21.88
C VAL A 393 24.40 4.40 -22.95
N ILE A 394 23.16 4.77 -22.61
CA ILE A 394 22.03 4.81 -23.56
C ILE A 394 21.74 6.27 -23.88
N ARG A 395 21.52 6.59 -25.16
CA ARG A 395 21.12 7.95 -25.57
C ARG A 395 19.81 8.38 -24.87
N ARG A 396 19.76 9.66 -24.46
CA ARG A 396 18.63 10.23 -23.72
C ARG A 396 17.31 10.17 -24.51
N ASP A 397 17.36 10.32 -25.83
CA ASP A 397 16.16 10.27 -26.68
C ASP A 397 15.45 8.91 -26.66
N LEU A 398 16.19 7.81 -26.48
CA LEU A 398 15.61 6.47 -26.31
C LEU A 398 14.93 6.31 -24.94
N VAL A 399 15.52 6.87 -23.89
CA VAL A 399 14.90 6.92 -22.56
C VAL A 399 13.62 7.77 -22.61
N ASP A 400 13.67 8.94 -23.23
CA ASP A 400 12.51 9.82 -23.39
C ASP A 400 11.43 9.17 -24.26
N SER A 401 11.80 8.37 -25.26
CA SER A 401 10.86 7.57 -26.05
C SER A 401 10.16 6.51 -25.21
N ALA A 402 10.91 5.77 -24.38
CA ALA A 402 10.33 4.79 -23.46
C ALA A 402 9.39 5.44 -22.42
N LEU A 403 9.77 6.59 -21.87
CA LEU A 403 8.93 7.35 -20.94
C LEU A 403 7.65 7.89 -21.58
N ARG A 404 7.75 8.42 -22.81
CA ARG A 404 6.59 8.86 -23.59
C ARG A 404 5.64 7.70 -23.86
N TYR A 405 6.15 6.55 -24.29
CA TYR A 405 5.34 5.36 -24.50
C TYR A 405 4.64 4.89 -23.23
N ALA A 406 5.33 4.93 -22.08
CA ALA A 406 4.75 4.52 -20.80
C ALA A 406 3.76 5.55 -20.22
N ASN A 407 3.81 6.81 -20.66
CA ASN A 407 2.93 7.91 -20.26
C ASN A 407 2.68 8.01 -18.74
N GLY A 408 3.74 7.85 -17.95
CA GLY A 408 3.69 7.94 -16.48
C GLY A 408 2.95 6.79 -15.78
N LEU A 409 2.57 5.71 -16.47
CA LEU A 409 1.96 4.52 -15.87
C LEU A 409 3.03 3.64 -15.18
N PRO A 410 2.97 3.45 -13.84
CA PRO A 410 3.96 2.65 -13.11
C PRO A 410 4.19 1.25 -13.68
N LEU A 411 3.11 0.52 -13.98
CA LEU A 411 3.22 -0.84 -14.51
C LEU A 411 3.91 -0.87 -15.89
N ALA A 412 3.61 0.10 -16.76
CA ALA A 412 4.24 0.20 -18.07
C ALA A 412 5.74 0.51 -17.94
N LEU A 413 6.11 1.43 -17.05
CA LEU A 413 7.49 1.78 -16.75
C LEU A 413 8.29 0.58 -16.20
N GLU A 414 7.71 -0.17 -15.27
CA GLU A 414 8.32 -1.38 -14.72
C GLU A 414 8.53 -2.44 -15.79
N VAL A 415 7.51 -2.73 -16.61
CA VAL A 415 7.58 -3.75 -17.67
C VAL A 415 8.61 -3.36 -18.73
N LEU A 416 8.57 -2.12 -19.23
CA LEU A 416 9.50 -1.65 -20.24
C LEU A 416 10.93 -1.57 -19.70
N GLY A 417 11.12 -1.00 -18.52
CA GLY A 417 12.44 -0.92 -17.90
C GLY A 417 13.03 -2.32 -17.70
N SER A 418 12.24 -3.25 -17.16
CA SER A 418 12.70 -4.63 -16.97
C SER A 418 12.98 -5.36 -18.29
N PHE A 419 12.16 -5.10 -19.32
CA PHE A 419 12.35 -5.68 -20.66
C PHE A 419 13.63 -5.17 -21.34
N LEU A 420 13.96 -3.90 -21.16
CA LEU A 420 15.12 -3.23 -21.75
C LEU A 420 16.41 -3.42 -20.94
N CYS A 421 16.29 -3.82 -19.66
CA CYS A 421 17.41 -4.02 -18.76
C CYS A 421 18.46 -4.99 -19.33
N GLY A 422 19.72 -4.53 -19.37
CA GLY A 422 20.87 -5.32 -19.83
C GLY A 422 21.01 -5.48 -21.35
N ARG A 423 20.10 -4.88 -22.14
CA ARG A 423 20.21 -4.86 -23.61
C ARG A 423 21.12 -3.73 -24.09
N ARG A 424 21.69 -3.89 -25.30
CA ARG A 424 22.48 -2.85 -25.96
C ARG A 424 21.58 -1.80 -26.59
N GLU A 425 22.15 -0.63 -26.88
CA GLU A 425 21.41 0.51 -27.45
C GLU A 425 20.65 0.17 -28.75
N GLN A 426 21.27 -0.56 -29.69
CA GLN A 426 20.61 -0.97 -30.93
C GLN A 426 19.37 -1.84 -30.69
N GLU A 427 19.39 -2.66 -29.63
CA GLU A 427 18.26 -3.51 -29.25
C GLU A 427 17.15 -2.68 -28.60
N TRP A 428 17.49 -1.61 -27.86
CA TRP A 428 16.51 -0.64 -27.35
C TRP A 428 15.79 0.06 -28.50
N GLU A 429 16.55 0.58 -29.47
CA GLU A 429 16.01 1.26 -30.64
C GLU A 429 15.09 0.33 -31.45
N SER A 430 15.53 -0.90 -31.74
CA SER A 430 14.69 -1.89 -32.43
C SER A 430 13.41 -2.22 -31.65
N ALA A 431 13.52 -2.41 -30.34
CA ALA A 431 12.36 -2.71 -29.49
C ALA A 431 11.36 -1.56 -29.43
N LEU A 432 11.82 -0.34 -29.19
CA LEU A 432 10.98 0.84 -29.09
C LEU A 432 10.33 1.16 -30.45
N ASN A 433 11.06 0.99 -31.56
CA ASN A 433 10.49 1.14 -32.90
C ASN A 433 9.40 0.09 -33.17
N LYS A 434 9.57 -1.16 -32.72
CA LYS A 434 8.50 -2.18 -32.83
C LYS A 434 7.28 -1.85 -31.97
N LEU A 435 7.48 -1.29 -30.78
CA LEU A 435 6.41 -0.87 -29.89
C LEU A 435 5.64 0.31 -30.48
N ALA A 436 6.34 1.28 -31.08
CA ALA A 436 5.73 2.38 -31.84
C ALA A 436 4.93 1.86 -33.06
N LYS A 437 5.42 0.81 -33.73
CA LYS A 437 4.73 0.18 -34.88
C LYS A 437 3.53 -0.69 -34.53
N LYS A 438 3.35 -1.11 -33.26
CA LYS A 438 2.15 -1.88 -32.85
C LYS A 438 0.88 -1.02 -32.88
N ASP A 439 1.01 0.29 -32.80
CA ASP A 439 -0.11 1.20 -33.04
C ASP A 439 -0.54 1.18 -34.52
N ASN A 440 0.35 0.82 -35.46
CA ASN A 440 -0.03 0.71 -36.89
C ASN A 440 -1.17 -0.29 -37.10
N GLU A 441 -1.19 -1.45 -36.43
CA GLU A 441 -2.27 -2.43 -36.59
C GLU A 441 -3.62 -1.88 -36.12
N LYS A 442 -3.61 -1.11 -35.02
CA LYS A 442 -4.80 -0.46 -34.47
C LYS A 442 -5.25 0.68 -35.38
N GLU A 443 -4.33 1.53 -35.81
CA GLU A 443 -4.64 2.64 -36.71
C GLU A 443 -5.15 2.14 -38.07
N ILE A 444 -4.50 1.13 -38.67
CA ILE A 444 -4.97 0.45 -39.89
C ILE A 444 -6.37 -0.13 -39.67
N PHE A 445 -6.64 -0.75 -38.51
CA PHE A 445 -7.97 -1.26 -38.19
C PHE A 445 -9.03 -0.14 -38.12
N LEU A 446 -8.72 0.98 -37.47
CA LEU A 446 -9.62 2.13 -37.36
C LEU A 446 -9.84 2.81 -38.72
N ASP A 447 -8.80 2.93 -39.53
CA ASP A 447 -8.88 3.46 -40.91
C ASP A 447 -9.77 2.57 -41.78
N ILE A 448 -9.61 1.25 -41.71
CA ILE A 448 -10.46 0.32 -42.45
C ILE A 448 -11.91 0.41 -41.96
N ALA A 449 -12.13 0.49 -40.65
CA ALA A 449 -13.47 0.60 -40.09
C ALA A 449 -14.19 1.89 -40.54
N CYS A 450 -13.50 3.03 -40.50
CA CYS A 450 -14.09 4.33 -40.79
C CYS A 450 -14.23 4.61 -42.30
N PHE A 451 -13.23 4.25 -43.12
CA PHE A 451 -13.12 4.74 -44.50
C PHE A 451 -13.07 3.62 -45.55
N PHE A 452 -12.46 2.48 -45.23
CA PHE A 452 -12.03 1.53 -46.27
C PHE A 452 -12.75 0.18 -46.29
N LYS A 453 -13.83 -0.02 -45.53
CA LYS A 453 -14.68 -1.21 -45.68
C LYS A 453 -15.15 -1.37 -47.13
N GLY A 454 -14.95 -2.55 -47.69
CA GLY A 454 -15.35 -2.91 -49.05
C GLY A 454 -14.42 -2.37 -50.14
N ARG A 455 -13.33 -1.67 -49.80
CA ARG A 455 -12.37 -1.15 -50.78
C ARG A 455 -11.35 -2.21 -51.17
N SER A 456 -10.69 -2.03 -52.32
CA SER A 456 -9.65 -2.95 -52.81
C SER A 456 -8.41 -2.89 -51.93
N ILE A 457 -7.82 -4.05 -51.64
CA ILE A 457 -6.61 -4.18 -50.82
C ILE A 457 -5.45 -3.33 -51.39
N GLU A 458 -5.27 -3.34 -52.71
CA GLU A 458 -4.23 -2.57 -53.41
C GLU A 458 -4.37 -1.06 -53.11
N TYR A 459 -5.59 -0.52 -53.22
CA TYR A 459 -5.88 0.88 -52.89
C TYR A 459 -5.63 1.22 -51.41
N ILE A 460 -6.01 0.32 -50.49
CA ILE A 460 -5.78 0.52 -49.04
C ILE A 460 -4.28 0.58 -48.75
N ILE A 461 -3.51 -0.34 -49.33
CA ILE A 461 -2.05 -0.39 -49.20
C ILE A 461 -1.43 0.89 -49.75
N ASP A 462 -1.82 1.33 -50.94
CA ASP A 462 -1.27 2.53 -51.57
C ASP A 462 -1.54 3.80 -50.74
N VAL A 463 -2.76 3.94 -50.21
CA VAL A 463 -3.13 5.11 -49.39
C VAL A 463 -2.43 5.08 -48.04
N LEU A 464 -2.51 3.97 -47.29
CA LEU A 464 -1.99 3.92 -45.92
C LEU A 464 -0.46 3.80 -45.85
N ASN A 465 0.21 3.30 -46.90
CA ASN A 465 1.68 3.34 -46.96
C ASN A 465 2.22 4.78 -47.10
N THR A 466 1.42 5.75 -47.54
CA THR A 466 1.82 7.17 -47.51
C THR A 466 1.86 7.76 -46.10
N CYS A 467 1.25 7.07 -45.14
CA CYS A 467 1.21 7.44 -43.72
C CYS A 467 2.30 6.71 -42.89
N ASP A 468 3.37 6.22 -43.54
CA ASP A 468 4.46 5.43 -42.93
C ASP A 468 4.01 4.14 -42.22
N PHE A 469 2.80 3.64 -42.53
CA PHE A 469 2.32 2.36 -42.04
C PHE A 469 2.93 1.20 -42.84
N ASP A 470 3.27 0.11 -42.16
CA ASP A 470 3.57 -1.17 -42.81
C ASP A 470 2.25 -1.89 -43.14
N THR A 471 1.50 -1.29 -44.07
CA THR A 471 0.09 -1.65 -44.33
C THR A 471 -0.06 -3.09 -44.79
N THR A 472 0.91 -3.59 -45.55
CA THR A 472 0.93 -4.97 -46.03
C THR A 472 0.96 -5.96 -44.85
N ILE A 473 1.84 -5.75 -43.88
CA ILE A 473 1.93 -6.62 -42.69
C ILE A 473 0.71 -6.40 -41.78
N GLY A 474 0.28 -5.15 -41.59
CA GLY A 474 -0.86 -4.83 -40.73
C GLY A 474 -2.17 -5.46 -41.22
N VAL A 475 -2.46 -5.42 -42.52
CA VAL A 475 -3.63 -6.08 -43.11
C VAL A 475 -3.58 -7.60 -42.93
N GLU A 476 -2.40 -8.22 -43.06
CA GLU A 476 -2.26 -9.67 -42.85
C GLU A 476 -2.56 -10.06 -41.40
N VAL A 477 -2.02 -9.31 -40.43
CA VAL A 477 -2.25 -9.56 -39.00
C VAL A 477 -3.73 -9.37 -38.62
N LEU A 478 -4.45 -8.41 -39.23
CA LEU A 478 -5.88 -8.22 -39.00
C LEU A 478 -6.72 -9.38 -39.57
N VAL A 479 -6.28 -10.00 -40.68
CA VAL A 479 -6.88 -11.23 -41.22
C VAL A 479 -6.61 -12.42 -40.30
N GLU A 480 -5.37 -12.60 -39.82
CA GLU A 480 -5.01 -13.66 -38.87
C GLU A 480 -5.83 -13.57 -37.57
N LYS A 481 -6.13 -12.35 -37.12
CA LYS A 481 -6.98 -12.07 -35.95
C LYS A 481 -8.48 -12.16 -36.24
N SER A 482 -8.89 -12.50 -37.46
CA SER A 482 -10.29 -12.57 -37.89
C SER A 482 -11.08 -11.26 -37.70
N LEU A 483 -10.41 -10.12 -37.69
CA LEU A 483 -11.05 -8.80 -37.58
C LEU A 483 -11.52 -8.27 -38.94
N ILE A 484 -10.85 -8.70 -40.01
CA ILE A 484 -11.22 -8.42 -41.40
C ILE A 484 -11.05 -9.70 -42.24
N THR A 485 -11.71 -9.75 -43.39
CA THR A 485 -11.64 -10.85 -44.35
C THR A 485 -11.30 -10.33 -45.75
N LYS A 486 -10.60 -11.14 -46.55
CA LYS A 486 -10.25 -10.80 -47.93
C LYS A 486 -11.22 -11.52 -48.88
N GLU A 487 -12.12 -10.77 -49.52
CA GLU A 487 -13.07 -11.32 -50.50
C GLU A 487 -12.88 -10.64 -51.86
N ARG A 488 -12.63 -11.41 -52.92
CA ARG A 488 -12.51 -10.91 -54.30
C ARG A 488 -11.61 -9.67 -54.44
N LYS A 489 -10.44 -9.67 -53.76
CA LYS A 489 -9.46 -8.57 -53.67
C LYS A 489 -9.93 -7.31 -52.90
N THR A 490 -11.07 -7.37 -52.21
CA THR A 490 -11.56 -6.32 -51.32
C THR A 490 -11.44 -6.73 -49.86
N VAL A 491 -11.28 -5.74 -48.97
CA VAL A 491 -11.33 -5.97 -47.52
C VAL A 491 -12.77 -5.88 -47.05
N GLN A 492 -13.27 -6.94 -46.43
CA GLN A 492 -14.57 -6.99 -45.78
C GLN A 492 -14.39 -6.96 -44.26
N MET A 493 -15.29 -6.26 -43.58
CA MET A 493 -15.33 -6.15 -42.12
C MET A 493 -16.77 -6.34 -41.65
N HIS A 494 -16.96 -7.22 -40.67
CA HIS A 494 -18.28 -7.48 -40.10
C HIS A 494 -18.86 -6.21 -39.46
N ASP A 495 -20.16 -5.97 -39.62
CA ASP A 495 -20.82 -4.72 -39.19
C ASP A 495 -20.60 -4.40 -37.71
N LEU A 496 -20.66 -5.40 -36.83
CA LEU A 496 -20.39 -5.21 -35.40
C LEU A 496 -18.94 -4.83 -35.09
N ILE A 497 -17.97 -5.35 -35.86
CA ILE A 497 -16.55 -5.04 -35.70
C ILE A 497 -16.29 -3.61 -36.22
N GLN A 498 -16.94 -3.25 -37.33
CA GLN A 498 -16.90 -1.89 -37.87
C GLN A 498 -17.47 -0.88 -36.87
N LEU A 499 -18.65 -1.18 -36.29
CA LEU A 499 -19.27 -0.34 -35.26
C LEU A 499 -18.38 -0.20 -34.02
N MET A 500 -17.70 -1.27 -33.61
CA MET A 500 -16.72 -1.22 -32.53
C MET A 500 -15.57 -0.26 -32.88
N GLY A 501 -14.99 -0.35 -34.08
CA GLY A 501 -13.94 0.55 -34.54
C GLY A 501 -14.37 2.01 -34.58
N MET A 502 -15.55 2.29 -35.16
CA MET A 502 -16.15 3.63 -35.19
C MET A 502 -16.43 4.17 -33.78
N ASN A 503 -16.91 3.34 -32.86
CA ASN A 503 -17.17 3.75 -31.47
C ASN A 503 -15.88 4.07 -30.71
N ILE A 504 -14.78 3.37 -30.98
CA ILE A 504 -13.48 3.71 -30.41
C ILE A 504 -13.10 5.14 -30.79
N VAL A 505 -13.27 5.54 -32.05
CA VAL A 505 -12.97 6.92 -32.49
C VAL A 505 -13.95 7.93 -31.88
N LYS A 506 -15.25 7.60 -31.79
CA LYS A 506 -16.24 8.48 -31.12
C LYS A 506 -15.94 8.70 -29.64
N GLN A 507 -15.32 7.73 -28.97
CA GLN A 507 -14.94 7.84 -27.55
C GLN A 507 -13.73 8.73 -27.32
N GLU A 508 -12.98 9.10 -28.35
CA GLU A 508 -11.84 10.03 -28.22
C GLU A 508 -12.31 11.43 -27.81
N CYS A 509 -13.43 11.88 -28.40
CA CYS A 509 -14.14 13.06 -27.95
C CYS A 509 -15.61 12.99 -28.38
N HIS A 510 -16.52 12.81 -27.42
CA HIS A 510 -17.93 12.65 -27.73
C HIS A 510 -18.55 13.93 -28.29
N ASP A 511 -18.21 15.08 -27.68
CA ASP A 511 -18.91 16.34 -27.88
C ASP A 511 -18.28 17.24 -28.96
N ASP A 512 -17.05 16.95 -29.38
CA ASP A 512 -16.31 17.73 -30.37
C ASP A 512 -15.72 16.82 -31.45
N PRO A 513 -16.36 16.72 -32.63
CA PRO A 513 -15.87 15.92 -33.75
C PRO A 513 -14.49 16.34 -34.26
N GLY A 514 -14.13 17.62 -34.14
CA GLY A 514 -12.84 18.17 -34.61
C GLY A 514 -11.64 17.69 -33.79
N ARG A 515 -11.89 17.18 -32.59
CA ARG A 515 -10.87 16.60 -31.70
C ARG A 515 -10.73 15.09 -31.82
N ARG A 516 -11.50 14.44 -32.69
CA ARG A 516 -11.38 13.00 -32.98
C ARG A 516 -10.28 12.77 -34.02
N SER A 517 -9.62 11.62 -33.96
CA SER A 517 -8.57 11.22 -34.91
C SER A 517 -9.10 11.02 -36.33
N ARG A 518 -10.38 10.66 -36.48
CA ARG A 518 -11.04 10.42 -37.77
C ARG A 518 -12.47 10.95 -37.74
N ILE A 519 -12.88 11.52 -38.87
CA ILE A 519 -14.23 12.00 -39.10
C ILE A 519 -14.71 11.41 -40.42
N TRP A 520 -15.84 10.70 -40.40
CA TRP A 520 -16.39 10.00 -41.57
C TRP A 520 -17.86 10.32 -41.83
N LEU A 521 -18.54 11.01 -40.91
CA LEU A 521 -19.91 11.48 -41.09
C LEU A 521 -19.87 12.85 -41.77
N CYS A 522 -20.61 13.00 -42.87
CA CYS A 522 -20.63 14.26 -43.62
C CYS A 522 -21.09 15.45 -42.76
N GLU A 523 -22.03 15.23 -41.83
CA GLU A 523 -22.51 16.24 -40.88
C GLU A 523 -21.35 16.73 -39.99
N ASP A 524 -20.64 15.81 -39.33
CA ASP A 524 -19.48 16.11 -38.50
C ASP A 524 -18.34 16.81 -39.29
N VAL A 525 -18.12 16.43 -40.56
CA VAL A 525 -17.13 17.10 -41.44
C VAL A 525 -17.54 18.53 -41.76
N CYS A 526 -18.81 18.75 -42.07
CA CYS A 526 -19.35 20.09 -42.35
C CYS A 526 -19.26 20.99 -41.11
N ASP A 527 -19.55 20.47 -39.92
CA ASP A 527 -19.50 21.23 -38.67
C ASP A 527 -18.06 21.68 -38.35
N VAL A 528 -17.08 20.77 -38.46
CA VAL A 528 -15.66 21.09 -38.22
C VAL A 528 -15.11 22.09 -39.24
N LEU A 529 -15.43 21.93 -40.53
CA LEU A 529 -14.99 22.87 -41.57
C LEU A 529 -15.68 24.23 -41.48
N SER A 530 -16.91 24.28 -40.97
CA SER A 530 -17.65 25.54 -40.76
C SER A 530 -17.10 26.33 -39.57
N GLU A 531 -16.66 25.67 -38.50
CA GLU A 531 -15.99 26.32 -37.37
C GLU A 531 -14.60 26.87 -37.76
N GLU A 532 -13.84 26.16 -38.60
CA GLU A 532 -12.57 26.68 -39.13
C GLU A 532 -12.75 27.87 -40.10
N MET A 533 -13.79 27.89 -40.93
CA MET A 533 -14.08 29.01 -41.84
C MET A 533 -14.44 30.31 -41.10
N VAL A 534 -15.00 30.25 -39.89
CA VAL A 534 -15.23 31.44 -39.05
C VAL A 534 -13.90 32.03 -38.52
N SER A 535 -12.83 31.23 -38.44
CA SER A 535 -11.50 31.69 -38.03
C SER A 535 -10.64 32.26 -39.17
N PHE A 536 -10.91 31.89 -40.42
CA PHE A 536 -10.29 32.45 -41.63
C PHE A 536 -11.28 33.29 -42.43
N GLY A 537 -11.67 34.43 -41.87
CA GLY A 537 -12.42 35.45 -42.59
C GLY A 537 -11.62 35.99 -43.79
N GLY A 538 -11.91 35.46 -44.98
CA GLY A 538 -11.60 36.10 -46.26
C GLY A 538 -10.77 35.26 -47.21
N LEU A 539 -11.40 34.33 -47.94
CA LEU A 539 -11.30 34.22 -49.40
C LEU A 539 -12.27 33.13 -49.89
N ASN A 540 -13.16 33.54 -50.77
CA ASN A 540 -14.20 32.74 -51.38
C ASN A 540 -13.57 31.83 -52.45
N THR A 541 -13.60 30.51 -52.26
CA THR A 541 -13.35 29.53 -53.34
C THR A 541 -14.24 28.31 -53.17
N ASP A 542 -15.13 28.10 -54.14
CA ASP A 542 -15.98 26.93 -54.34
C ASP A 542 -15.18 25.62 -54.31
N PHE A 543 -15.55 24.70 -53.42
CA PHE A 543 -15.05 23.32 -53.37
C PHE A 543 -16.16 22.33 -53.75
N THR A 544 -16.83 22.56 -54.87
CA THR A 544 -17.91 21.69 -55.40
C THR A 544 -17.39 20.50 -56.20
N LEU A 545 -16.18 19.99 -55.94
CA LEU A 545 -15.53 19.00 -56.83
C LEU A 545 -14.81 17.83 -56.14
N LEU A 546 -15.15 17.49 -54.89
CA LEU A 546 -14.55 16.35 -54.18
C LEU A 546 -15.56 15.54 -53.34
N LEU A 547 -16.70 15.18 -53.94
CA LEU A 547 -17.57 14.09 -53.48
C LEU A 547 -17.65 12.99 -54.54
#